data_AF-A0A7Y5XST9-F1
#
_entry.id   AF-A0A7Y5XST9-F1
#
_cell.length_a   1.000
_cell.length_b   1.000
_cell.length_c   1.000
_cell.angle_alpha   90.00
_cell.angle_beta   90.00
_cell.angle_gamma   90.00
#
_symmetry.space_group_name_H-M   'P 1'
#
loop_
_entity.id
_entity.type
_entity.pdbx_description
1 polymer ?
#
loop_
_entity_poly.entity_id
_entity_poly.type
_entity_poly.pdbx_seq_one_letter_code
_entity_poly.pdbx_strand_id
1 'polypeptide(L)'
;MESTLLRLKNQVGTLATNSKNMAEALERLKTSCGNTANEIQQSIAGTSRQSDRAIIDTLHAAEKELTEAAAALQRAAHEAHSFATSL
;
A
#
# COMPACT_ATOMS: atom_id res chain seq x y z
N MET A 1 -18.95 16.97 28.22
CA MET A 1 -17.68 17.06 27.46
C MET A 1 -17.11 15.70 27.05
N GLU A 2 -17.53 14.58 27.66
CA GLU A 2 -17.17 13.21 27.22
C GLU A 2 -17.56 12.85 25.78
N SER A 3 -18.66 13.41 25.26
CA SER A 3 -19.20 13.05 23.94
C SER A 3 -18.27 13.37 22.77
N THR A 4 -17.50 14.47 22.85
CA THR A 4 -16.56 14.87 21.79
C THR A 4 -15.32 13.98 21.79
N LEU A 5 -14.81 13.62 22.97
CA LEU A 5 -13.63 12.76 23.10
C LEU A 5 -13.92 11.33 22.64
N LEU A 6 -15.08 10.79 23.03
CA LEU A 6 -15.54 9.46 22.59
C LEU A 6 -15.77 9.42 21.07
N ARG A 7 -16.35 10.49 20.49
CA ARG A 7 -16.51 10.61 19.04
C ARG A 7 -15.17 10.64 18.32
N LEU A 8 -14.20 11.40 18.83
CA LEU A 8 -12.86 11.46 18.27
C LEU A 8 -12.16 10.09 18.34
N LYS A 9 -12.24 9.39 19.48
CA LYS A 9 -11.70 8.04 19.65
C LYS A 9 -12.26 7.07 18.60
N ASN A 10 -13.57 7.09 18.37
CA ASN A 10 -14.21 6.26 17.34
C ASN A 10 -13.74 6.63 15.93
N GLN A 11 -13.67 7.92 15.59
CA GLN A 11 -13.19 8.39 14.29
C GLN A 11 -11.74 7.96 14.02
N VAL A 12 -10.86 8.10 15.02
CA VAL A 12 -9.47 7.67 14.90
C VAL A 12 -9.36 6.15 14.80
N GLY A 13 -10.16 5.38 15.54
CA GLY A 13 -10.22 3.92 15.41
C GLY A 13 -10.66 3.45 14.02
N THR A 14 -11.66 4.12 13.43
CA THR A 14 -12.09 3.87 12.05
C THR A 14 -10.98 4.22 11.05
N LEU A 15 -10.31 5.35 11.22
CA LEU A 15 -9.18 5.74 10.37
C LEU A 15 -8.06 4.69 10.44
N ALA A 16 -7.70 4.23 11.64
CA ALA A 16 -6.67 3.20 11.82
C ALA A 16 -7.01 1.91 11.06
N THR A 17 -8.26 1.46 11.15
CA THR A 17 -8.75 0.27 10.44
C THR A 17 -8.69 0.46 8.93
N ASN A 18 -9.17 1.61 8.44
CA ASN A 18 -9.15 1.93 7.01
C ASN A 18 -7.73 2.02 6.45
N SER A 19 -6.82 2.67 7.17
CA SER A 19 -5.40 2.77 6.81
C SER A 19 -4.75 1.39 6.75
N LYS A 20 -5.03 0.51 7.72
CA LYS A 20 -4.54 -0.88 7.69
C LYS A 20 -5.06 -1.65 6.47
N ASN A 21 -6.36 -1.61 6.22
CA ASN A 21 -6.98 -2.30 5.09
C ASN A 21 -6.42 -1.81 3.75
N MET A 22 -6.20 -0.49 3.63
CA MET A 22 -5.60 0.10 2.44
C MET A 22 -4.13 -0.32 2.29
N ALA A 23 -3.34 -0.32 3.36
CA ALA A 23 -1.96 -0.82 3.31
C ALA A 23 -1.89 -2.28 2.81
N GLU A 24 -2.76 -3.14 3.31
CA GLU A 24 -2.86 -4.53 2.84
C GLU A 24 -3.27 -4.63 1.36
N ALA A 25 -4.14 -3.74 0.89
CA ALA A 25 -4.52 -3.67 -0.52
C ALA A 25 -3.34 -3.23 -1.41
N LEU A 26 -2.56 -2.23 -0.96
CA LEU A 26 -1.36 -1.78 -1.66
C LEU A 26 -0.28 -2.87 -1.71
N GLU A 27 -0.10 -3.65 -0.64
CA GLU A 27 0.83 -4.80 -0.61
C GLU A 27 0.43 -5.89 -1.62
N ARG A 28 -0.87 -6.17 -1.75
CA ARG A 28 -1.39 -7.08 -2.78
C ARG A 28 -1.12 -6.54 -4.19
N LEU A 29 -1.35 -5.25 -4.41
CA LEU A 29 -1.11 -4.62 -5.71
C LEU A 29 0.38 -4.63 -6.07
N LYS A 30 1.26 -4.32 -5.11
CA LYS A 30 2.73 -4.43 -5.26
C LYS A 30 3.11 -5.83 -5.72
N THR A 31 2.60 -6.85 -5.04
CA THR A 31 2.85 -8.26 -5.40
C THR A 31 2.36 -8.57 -6.83
N SER A 32 1.20 -8.04 -7.22
CA SER A 32 0.68 -8.20 -8.58
C SER A 32 1.58 -7.53 -9.62
N CYS A 33 2.07 -6.32 -9.37
CA CYS A 33 3.01 -5.63 -10.26
C CYS A 33 4.27 -6.47 -10.50
N GLY A 34 4.86 -7.02 -9.43
CA GLY A 34 6.07 -7.85 -9.54
C GLY A 34 5.84 -9.18 -10.25
N ASN A 35 4.70 -9.83 -10.00
CA ASN A 35 4.35 -11.04 -10.73
C ASN A 35 4.17 -10.74 -12.23
N THR A 36 3.46 -9.68 -12.59
CA THR A 36 3.27 -9.28 -13.99
C THR A 36 4.58 -8.87 -14.64
N ALA A 37 5.46 -8.14 -13.96
CA ALA A 37 6.78 -7.77 -14.49
C ALA A 37 7.62 -9.02 -14.81
N ASN A 38 7.62 -10.00 -13.89
CA ASN A 38 8.30 -11.28 -14.08
C ASN A 38 7.70 -12.10 -15.23
N GLU A 39 6.37 -12.18 -15.35
CA GLU A 39 5.69 -12.87 -16.45
C GLU A 39 6.02 -12.25 -17.81
N ILE A 40 6.03 -10.91 -17.90
CA ILE A 40 6.44 -10.20 -19.11
C ILE A 40 7.91 -10.53 -19.42
N GLN A 41 8.80 -10.42 -18.43
CA GLN A 41 10.23 -10.70 -18.61
C GLN A 41 10.50 -12.12 -19.12
N GLN A 42 9.78 -13.12 -18.61
CA GLN A 42 9.89 -14.50 -19.07
C GLN A 42 9.34 -14.70 -20.49
N SER A 43 8.23 -14.02 -20.82
CA SER A 43 7.59 -14.11 -22.12
C SER A 43 8.42 -13.48 -23.25
N ILE A 44 9.25 -12.48 -22.94
CA ILE A 44 10.03 -11.72 -23.92
C ILE A 44 11.49 -12.18 -24.05
N ALA A 45 11.90 -13.27 -23.39
CA ALA A 45 13.29 -13.71 -23.24
C ALA A 45 14.07 -13.95 -24.55
N GLY A 46 13.44 -13.86 -25.72
CA GLY A 46 14.11 -13.92 -27.04
C GLY A 46 13.77 -12.78 -28.03
N THR A 47 12.85 -11.87 -27.71
CA THR A 47 12.30 -10.88 -28.66
C THR A 47 12.04 -9.50 -28.04
N SER A 48 12.67 -9.19 -26.90
CA SER A 48 12.38 -7.97 -26.12
C SER A 48 12.41 -6.70 -26.97
N ARG A 49 11.26 -6.06 -27.12
CA ARG A 49 11.13 -4.74 -27.72
C ARG A 49 11.33 -3.67 -26.65
N GLN A 50 11.67 -2.46 -27.07
CA GLN A 50 11.82 -1.31 -26.15
C GLN A 50 10.53 -1.05 -25.34
N SER A 51 9.36 -1.33 -25.92
CA SER A 51 8.05 -1.27 -25.24
C SER A 51 7.96 -2.23 -24.06
N ASP A 52 8.52 -3.43 -24.18
CA ASP A 52 8.40 -4.49 -23.18
C ASP A 52 9.28 -4.17 -21.98
N ARG A 53 10.44 -3.56 -22.23
CA ARG A 53 11.32 -3.07 -21.18
C ARG A 53 10.70 -1.87 -20.44
N ALA A 54 10.08 -0.96 -21.18
CA ALA A 54 9.41 0.20 -20.60
C ALA A 54 8.27 -0.18 -19.63
N ILE A 55 7.47 -1.21 -19.97
CA ILE A 55 6.41 -1.66 -19.06
C ILE A 55 6.96 -2.36 -17.81
N ILE A 56 8.02 -3.17 -17.94
CA ILE A 56 8.71 -3.79 -16.79
C ILE A 56 9.25 -2.71 -15.85
N ASP A 57 9.94 -1.71 -16.40
CA ASP A 57 10.50 -0.61 -15.61
C ASP A 57 9.38 0.20 -14.91
N THR A 58 8.25 0.41 -15.58
CA THR A 58 7.08 1.10 -15.00
C THR A 58 6.45 0.28 -13.87
N LEU A 59 6.34 -1.04 -14.01
CA LEU A 59 5.80 -1.92 -12.97
C LEU A 59 6.70 -1.95 -11.74
N HIS A 60 8.03 -2.03 -11.91
CA HIS A 60 8.97 -1.94 -10.79
C HIS A 60 8.95 -0.57 -10.10
N ALA A 61 8.77 0.52 -10.86
CA ALA A 61 8.60 1.84 -10.27
C ALA A 61 7.32 1.91 -9.42
N ALA A 62 6.22 1.37 -9.93
CA ALA A 62 4.97 1.28 -9.18
C ALA A 62 5.12 0.45 -7.91
N GLU A 63 5.84 -0.68 -7.93
CA GLU A 63 6.12 -1.48 -6.72
C GLU A 63 6.80 -0.67 -5.61
N LYS A 64 7.78 0.15 -5.99
CA LYS A 64 8.51 0.99 -5.04
C LYS A 64 7.58 2.01 -4.39
N GLU A 65 6.79 2.72 -5.20
CA GLU A 65 5.82 3.71 -4.71
C GLU A 65 4.75 3.06 -3.82
N LEU A 66 4.25 1.88 -4.21
CA LEU A 66 3.29 1.12 -3.42
C LEU A 66 3.86 0.66 -2.08
N THR A 67 5.15 0.29 -2.04
CA THR A 67 5.85 -0.07 -0.79
C THR A 67 5.92 1.12 0.16
N GLU A 68 6.31 2.30 -0.34
CA GLU A 68 6.41 3.51 0.46
C GLU A 68 5.03 3.95 0.99
N ALA A 69 3.98 3.87 0.15
CA ALA A 69 2.61 4.18 0.52
C ALA A 69 2.03 3.19 1.55
N ALA A 70 2.25 1.89 1.37
CA ALA A 70 1.82 0.87 2.32
C ALA A 70 2.49 1.08 3.69
N ALA A 71 3.79 1.33 3.72
CA ALA A 71 4.53 1.61 4.95
C ALA A 71 4.02 2.89 5.65
N ALA A 72 3.70 3.94 4.89
CA ALA A 72 3.14 5.17 5.44
C ALA A 72 1.77 4.94 6.09
N LEU A 73 0.89 4.17 5.44
CA LEU A 73 -0.42 3.82 5.97
C LEU A 73 -0.35 2.90 7.20
N GLN A 74 0.61 1.98 7.24
CA GLN A 74 0.85 1.14 8.42
C GLN A 74 1.28 1.99 9.63
N ARG A 75 2.19 2.96 9.44
CA ARG A 75 2.57 3.89 10.50
C ARG A 75 1.40 4.73 10.98
N ALA A 76 0.63 5.29 10.06
CA ALA A 76 -0.57 6.07 10.39
C ALA A 76 -1.60 5.23 11.17
N ALA A 77 -1.83 3.98 10.76
CA ALA A 77 -2.71 3.06 11.46
C ALA A 77 -2.22 2.76 12.88
N HIS A 78 -0.91 2.55 13.04
CA HIS A 78 -0.29 2.28 14.34
C HIS A 78 -0.45 3.47 15.29
N GLU A 79 -0.06 4.68 14.86
CA GLU A 79 -0.17 5.89 15.68
C GLU A 79 -1.63 6.23 16.03
N ALA A 80 -2.54 6.09 15.06
CA ALA A 80 -3.96 6.27 15.28
C ALA A 80 -4.51 5.28 16.33
N HIS A 81 -4.11 4.01 16.24
CA HIS A 81 -4.50 3.01 17.23
C HIS A 81 -3.96 3.35 18.62
N SER A 82 -2.66 3.67 18.73
CA SER A 82 -2.03 4.07 19.99
C SER A 82 -2.73 5.27 20.63
N PHE A 83 -3.03 6.32 19.84
CA PHE A 83 -3.78 7.47 20.32
C PHE A 83 -5.16 7.08 20.85
N ALA A 84 -5.94 6.30 20.08
CA ALA A 84 -7.26 5.85 20.48
C ALA A 84 -7.24 4.98 21.76
N THR A 85 -6.17 4.22 22.01
CA THR A 85 -5.99 3.45 23.25
C THR A 85 -5.56 4.30 24.45
N SER A 86 -4.91 5.45 24.21
CA SER A 86 -4.47 6.38 25.25
C SER A 86 -5.55 7.36 25.73
N LEU A 87 -6.63 7.52 24.93
CA LEU A 87 -7.85 8.26 25.26
C LEU A 87 -8.81 7.44 26.11
#